data_AF-A0AAN6ZR49-F1
#
_entry.id   AF-A0AAN6ZR49-F1
#
_cell.length_a   1.000
_cell.length_b   1.000
_cell.length_c   1.000
_cell.angle_alpha   90.00
_cell.angle_beta   90.00
_cell.angle_gamma   90.00
#
_symmetry.space_group_name_H-M   'P 1'
#
loop_
_entity.id
_entity.type
_entity.pdbx_description
1 polymer ?
#
loop_
_entity_poly.entity_id
_entity_poly.type
_entity_poly.pdbx_seq_one_letter_code
_entity_poly.pdbx_strand_id
1 'polypeptide(L)'
;MRDSAPLPLSDSAGSDPDDSIFSSDSDSDDESDCSSVPQAEPEEDYDRLIEEFTEEGPTLANRGDVSRDMIRTEEAKWIQFCGILEKKPNPDELLMSCHAPTFKSYLMWRCKNSRITKTSSITTYWKTLRWMDGGVLYDVGNWIPVSLAPRMGLDGSAKDKSGLYVEDLDLILHHHWILDDSIFAHERLRVQMAPILILAGATSTRPGALIGNLRYKDVQFHVFPPSPGCKRARVGMVVTLTKTKRTAGQSRPKKYGFHEEDTLLRDPILYMEGLAFADDAFDNGIKSPSDIYTLTVPANHSSLILPWKLEWRDKQIFRDVQGRGKNITVSLDRAFQYWKARTYLIRLGRAVGFEKQLEWYDLRRGSGKKLNKALTLEERNHSMGHTLGDSSTYVKFYMTDFIEADFQEIVFGSEPQRDLIHLMGRLLYRGDAPKRLTKEQMTEVNENPKLLKLRKDKERVAKKIEAMGWTLKTEPTTTSHRQLLDKHAEYKRKADVLRKVLQDRRLASAIREFHNSKDGQEISRQ
;
A
#
# COMPACT_ATOMS: atom_id res chain seq x y z
N MET A 1 11.17 63.18 -24.64
CA MET A 1 12.64 63.32 -24.54
C MET A 1 13.04 62.90 -23.13
N ARG A 2 13.82 61.81 -23.05
CA ARG A 2 14.80 61.40 -22.01
C ARG A 2 14.37 61.50 -20.54
N ASP A 3 14.13 60.37 -19.88
CA ASP A 3 15.11 59.49 -19.19
C ASP A 3 15.20 59.87 -17.71
N SER A 4 14.86 58.93 -16.83
CA SER A 4 15.68 58.50 -15.67
C SER A 4 14.87 57.59 -14.74
N ALA A 5 15.43 56.42 -14.45
CA ALA A 5 14.96 55.43 -13.49
C ALA A 5 15.09 55.89 -12.02
N PRO A 6 14.53 55.13 -11.07
CA PRO A 6 15.15 54.97 -9.76
C PRO A 6 15.53 53.51 -9.48
N LEU A 7 16.80 53.34 -9.10
CA LEU A 7 17.33 52.21 -8.33
C LEU A 7 16.89 52.33 -6.86
N PRO A 8 16.78 51.22 -6.11
CA PRO A 8 16.52 51.23 -4.68
C PRO A 8 17.80 51.36 -3.84
N LEU A 9 17.59 51.91 -2.64
CA LEU A 9 18.55 52.27 -1.59
C LEU A 9 19.36 51.08 -1.04
N SER A 10 20.64 51.37 -0.77
CA SER A 10 21.62 50.59 -0.01
C SER A 10 21.52 50.87 1.51
N ASP A 11 21.83 49.88 2.35
CA ASP A 11 22.98 49.82 3.30
C ASP A 11 22.44 49.91 4.74
N SER A 12 22.93 49.29 5.80
CA SER A 12 24.13 48.52 6.12
C SER A 12 23.95 47.95 7.55
N ALA A 13 24.67 46.89 7.93
CA ALA A 13 25.34 46.77 9.23
C ALA A 13 26.13 45.46 9.28
N GLY A 14 27.43 45.56 9.56
CA GLY A 14 28.32 44.42 9.75
C GLY A 14 28.84 44.26 11.18
N SER A 15 29.70 43.24 11.31
CA SER A 15 30.76 42.97 12.29
C SER A 15 30.42 42.51 13.73
N ASP A 16 30.91 41.30 14.02
CA ASP A 16 31.15 40.53 15.28
C ASP A 16 32.02 41.26 16.35
N PRO A 17 32.46 40.70 17.52
CA PRO A 17 32.51 39.30 18.00
C PRO A 17 32.33 39.00 19.52
N ASP A 18 32.46 37.70 19.85
CA ASP A 18 32.87 37.04 21.12
C ASP A 18 31.99 37.11 22.37
N ASP A 19 31.51 35.94 22.85
CA ASP A 19 32.07 35.39 24.10
C ASP A 19 31.87 33.87 24.27
N SER A 20 32.92 33.29 24.82
CA SER A 20 33.25 31.87 24.99
C SER A 20 32.43 31.10 26.04
N ILE A 21 32.34 29.78 25.88
CA ILE A 21 32.74 28.72 26.84
C ILE A 21 32.19 27.39 26.31
N PHE A 22 33.03 26.64 25.58
CA PHE A 22 32.89 25.20 25.41
C PHE A 22 34.03 24.54 26.18
N SER A 23 33.66 23.73 27.16
CA SER A 23 34.57 22.87 27.91
C SER A 23 35.15 21.82 26.98
N SER A 24 36.47 21.73 27.02
CA SER A 24 37.30 20.70 26.40
C SER A 24 36.94 19.31 26.92
N ASP A 25 36.64 18.39 26.01
CA ASP A 25 37.08 17.01 26.13
C ASP A 25 37.77 16.67 24.80
N SER A 26 39.10 16.69 24.88
CA SER A 26 40.03 16.37 23.81
C SER A 26 40.16 14.85 23.72
N ASP A 27 39.43 14.24 22.79
CA ASP A 27 39.89 12.99 22.19
C ASP A 27 40.70 13.37 20.96
N SER A 28 42.02 13.28 21.14
CA SER A 28 43.04 13.45 20.12
C SER A 28 42.87 12.38 19.05
N ASP A 29 42.27 12.75 17.91
CA ASP A 29 42.46 12.02 16.67
C ASP A 29 43.93 12.21 16.25
N ASP A 30 44.72 11.16 16.43
CA ASP A 30 46.07 10.99 15.87
C ASP A 30 45.95 11.00 14.32
N GLU A 31 45.91 12.19 13.74
CA GLU A 31 46.27 12.42 12.34
C GLU A 31 47.78 12.17 12.23
N SER A 32 48.15 10.89 12.13
CA SER A 32 49.47 10.45 11.70
C SER A 32 49.66 10.88 10.26
N ASP A 33 50.08 12.13 10.07
CA ASP A 33 50.65 12.63 8.82
C ASP A 33 52.02 11.95 8.63
N CYS A 34 51.96 10.69 8.19
CA CYS A 34 53.12 9.99 7.71
C CYS A 34 53.52 10.67 6.41
N SER A 35 54.64 11.39 6.47
CA SER A 35 55.40 11.91 5.33
C SER A 35 55.93 10.75 4.48
N SER A 36 55.02 10.02 3.84
CA SER A 36 55.29 9.22 2.67
C SER A 36 55.41 10.18 1.49
N VAL A 37 56.59 10.18 0.86
CA VAL A 37 56.84 10.73 -0.48
C VAL A 37 55.58 10.53 -1.34
N PRO A 38 55.05 11.55 -2.04
CA PRO A 38 53.93 11.33 -2.95
C PRO A 38 54.42 10.32 -3.98
N GLN A 39 53.99 9.06 -3.87
CA GLN A 39 53.99 8.20 -5.04
C GLN A 39 53.09 8.93 -6.01
N ALA A 40 53.63 9.29 -7.18
CA ALA A 40 52.82 9.85 -8.25
C ALA A 40 51.74 8.80 -8.55
N GLU A 41 50.55 9.02 -8.00
CA GLU A 41 49.37 8.31 -8.43
C GLU A 41 49.30 8.54 -9.94
N PRO A 42 49.04 7.50 -10.76
CA PRO A 42 48.90 7.69 -12.18
C PRO A 42 47.90 8.83 -12.38
N GLU A 43 48.28 9.89 -13.09
CA GLU A 43 47.38 11.01 -13.38
C GLU A 43 46.12 10.41 -13.99
N GLU A 44 45.04 10.37 -13.21
CA GLU A 44 43.77 9.85 -13.69
C GLU A 44 43.36 10.75 -14.86
N ASP A 45 43.20 10.14 -16.04
CA ASP A 45 42.76 10.84 -17.23
C ASP A 45 41.26 11.16 -17.06
N TYR A 46 40.99 12.29 -16.41
CA TYR A 46 39.63 12.72 -16.12
C TYR A 46 38.83 13.00 -17.39
N ASP A 47 39.46 13.36 -18.51
CA ASP A 47 38.78 13.53 -19.79
C ASP A 47 38.27 12.18 -20.30
N ARG A 48 39.09 11.12 -20.20
CA ARG A 48 38.67 9.76 -20.48
C ARG A 48 37.57 9.26 -19.53
N LEU A 49 37.64 9.57 -18.23
CA LEU A 49 36.58 9.25 -17.28
C LEU A 49 35.28 10.00 -17.59
N ILE A 50 35.35 11.25 -18.06
CA ILE A 50 34.19 12.02 -18.51
C ILE A 50 33.57 11.37 -19.75
N GLU A 51 34.37 10.94 -20.72
CA GLU A 51 33.88 10.20 -21.89
C GLU A 51 33.21 8.89 -21.47
N GLU A 52 33.87 8.10 -20.60
CA GLU A 52 33.34 6.86 -20.06
C GLU A 52 32.01 7.08 -19.32
N PHE A 53 31.92 8.03 -18.39
CA PHE A 53 30.68 8.32 -17.68
C PHE A 53 29.60 8.95 -18.57
N THR A 54 29.99 9.63 -19.65
CA THR A 54 29.05 10.11 -20.67
C THR A 54 28.46 8.95 -21.47
N GLU A 55 29.28 7.95 -21.81
CA GLU A 55 28.83 6.70 -22.45
C GLU A 55 27.99 5.82 -21.51
N GLU A 56 28.38 5.69 -20.24
CA GLU A 56 27.62 4.96 -19.21
C GLU A 56 26.27 5.62 -18.92
N GLY A 57 26.21 6.94 -19.01
CA GLY A 57 25.02 7.74 -18.79
C GLY A 57 24.56 7.80 -17.33
N PRO A 58 23.34 8.31 -17.03
CA PRO A 58 22.82 8.45 -15.68
C PRO A 58 22.84 7.17 -14.83
N THR A 59 23.52 7.26 -13.69
CA THR A 59 23.51 6.24 -12.65
C THR A 59 22.10 5.93 -12.17
N LEU A 60 21.69 4.67 -12.36
CA LEU A 60 20.35 4.23 -12.01
C LEU A 60 20.21 3.95 -10.51
N ALA A 61 19.13 4.46 -9.91
CA ALA A 61 18.82 4.18 -8.52
C ALA A 61 18.68 2.67 -8.25
N ASN A 62 19.28 2.19 -7.16
CA ASN A 62 19.10 0.81 -6.67
C ASN A 62 17.67 0.61 -6.16
N ARG A 63 16.80 0.11 -7.05
CA ARG A 63 15.36 -0.09 -6.84
C ARG A 63 15.06 -1.48 -6.27
N GLY A 64 14.12 -1.54 -5.34
CA GLY A 64 13.60 -2.81 -4.81
C GLY A 64 12.76 -3.59 -5.83
N ASP A 65 12.46 -4.85 -5.54
CA ASP A 65 11.83 -5.83 -6.45
C ASP A 65 10.54 -5.31 -7.09
N VAL A 66 9.62 -4.77 -6.29
CA VAL A 66 8.34 -4.22 -6.77
C VAL A 66 8.55 -3.08 -7.78
N SER A 67 9.53 -2.21 -7.53
CA SER A 67 9.86 -1.12 -8.45
C SER A 67 10.49 -1.63 -9.74
N ARG A 68 11.29 -2.71 -9.67
CA ARG A 68 11.85 -3.37 -10.85
C ARG A 68 10.77 -4.05 -11.70
N ASP A 69 9.79 -4.68 -11.07
CA ASP A 69 8.66 -5.29 -11.79
C ASP A 69 7.76 -4.24 -12.47
N MET A 70 7.56 -3.09 -11.82
CA MET A 70 6.86 -1.95 -12.43
C MET A 70 7.62 -1.41 -13.65
N ILE A 71 8.96 -1.29 -13.55
CA ILE A 71 9.81 -0.90 -14.68
C ILE A 71 9.68 -1.89 -15.83
N ARG A 72 9.86 -3.19 -15.58
CA ARG A 72 9.72 -4.24 -16.61
C ARG A 72 8.36 -4.19 -17.30
N THR A 73 7.31 -3.93 -16.54
CA THR A 73 5.95 -3.80 -17.08
C THR A 73 5.84 -2.60 -18.02
N GLU A 74 6.40 -1.45 -17.64
CA GLU A 74 6.39 -0.27 -18.50
C GLU A 74 7.37 -0.39 -19.69
N GLU A 75 8.52 -1.03 -19.53
CA GLU A 75 9.44 -1.36 -20.63
C GLU A 75 8.75 -2.27 -21.66
N ALA A 76 8.03 -3.31 -21.23
CA ALA A 76 7.25 -4.15 -22.14
C ALA A 76 6.16 -3.36 -22.88
N LYS A 77 5.57 -2.34 -22.25
CA LYS A 77 4.59 -1.45 -22.88
C LYS A 77 5.25 -0.49 -23.87
N TRP A 78 6.44 0.00 -23.54
CA TRP A 78 7.26 0.82 -24.42
C TRP A 78 7.65 0.06 -25.69
N ILE A 79 8.14 -1.17 -25.56
CA ILE A 79 8.48 -2.04 -26.71
C ILE A 79 7.26 -2.28 -27.60
N GLN A 80 6.09 -2.54 -27.00
CA GLN A 80 4.84 -2.67 -27.74
C GLN A 80 4.51 -1.41 -28.54
N PHE A 81 4.71 -0.23 -27.95
CA PHE A 81 4.52 1.04 -28.63
C PHE A 81 5.53 1.23 -29.77
N CYS A 82 6.82 0.96 -29.57
CA CYS A 82 7.83 1.06 -30.64
C CYS A 82 7.48 0.16 -31.84
N GLY A 83 6.94 -1.03 -31.60
CA GLY A 83 6.53 -1.97 -32.63
C GLY A 83 5.36 -1.52 -33.51
N ILE A 84 4.55 -0.54 -33.08
CA ILE A 84 3.46 0.03 -33.89
C ILE A 84 3.91 1.22 -34.75
N LEU A 85 5.07 1.81 -34.44
CA LEU A 85 5.60 2.94 -35.20
C LEU A 85 6.06 2.43 -36.57
N GLU A 86 5.85 3.25 -37.60
CA GLU A 86 6.14 2.88 -38.99
C GLU A 86 7.61 2.46 -39.19
N LYS A 87 8.54 3.23 -38.61
CA LYS A 87 9.98 2.97 -38.69
C LYS A 87 10.47 1.85 -37.76
N LYS A 88 9.62 1.32 -36.88
CA LYS A 88 9.95 0.33 -35.84
C LYS A 88 11.33 0.57 -35.21
N PRO A 89 11.55 1.77 -34.65
CA PRO A 89 12.86 2.14 -34.13
C PRO A 89 13.28 1.20 -33.01
N ASN A 90 14.59 1.11 -32.80
CA ASN A 90 15.14 0.44 -31.63
C ASN A 90 14.56 1.10 -30.36
N PRO A 91 13.92 0.34 -29.44
CA PRO A 91 13.30 0.89 -28.24
C PRO A 91 14.27 1.67 -27.35
N ASP A 92 15.53 1.24 -27.25
CA ASP A 92 16.52 1.86 -26.37
C ASP A 92 17.03 3.17 -26.98
N GLU A 93 17.35 3.18 -28.28
CA GLU A 93 17.73 4.41 -28.99
C GLU A 93 16.62 5.46 -28.96
N LEU A 94 15.37 5.05 -29.14
CA LEU A 94 14.23 5.96 -29.08
C LEU A 94 14.06 6.55 -27.66
N LEU A 95 14.27 5.73 -26.63
CA LEU A 95 14.22 6.17 -25.24
C LEU A 95 15.36 7.16 -24.92
N MET A 96 16.59 6.83 -25.34
CA MET A 96 17.79 7.66 -25.15
C MET A 96 17.73 8.97 -25.93
N SER A 97 17.03 9.00 -27.07
CA SER A 97 16.81 10.24 -27.83
C SER A 97 16.10 11.34 -27.01
N CYS A 98 15.37 10.95 -25.95
CA CYS A 98 14.73 11.84 -25.00
C CYS A 98 13.91 12.98 -25.64
N HIS A 99 13.10 12.68 -26.66
CA HIS A 99 12.25 13.70 -27.30
C HIS A 99 10.85 13.76 -26.67
N ALA A 100 10.43 14.94 -26.22
CA ALA A 100 9.11 15.12 -25.61
C ALA A 100 7.92 14.65 -26.48
N PRO A 101 7.86 14.91 -27.81
CA PRO A 101 6.78 14.41 -28.66
C PRO A 101 6.63 12.88 -28.66
N THR A 102 7.74 12.16 -28.58
CA THR A 102 7.75 10.68 -28.52
C THR A 102 7.07 10.21 -27.26
N PHE A 103 7.43 10.79 -26.12
CA PHE A 103 6.83 10.43 -24.83
C PHE A 103 5.35 10.83 -24.74
N LYS A 104 4.98 12.01 -25.23
CA LYS A 104 3.57 12.43 -25.33
C LYS A 104 2.76 11.42 -26.16
N SER A 105 3.32 10.94 -27.27
CA SER A 105 2.71 9.93 -28.14
C SER A 105 2.57 8.58 -27.44
N TYR A 106 3.60 8.14 -26.73
CA TYR A 106 3.55 6.92 -25.91
C TYR A 106 2.47 7.01 -24.83
N LEU A 107 2.39 8.09 -24.06
CA LEU A 107 1.41 8.24 -22.99
C LEU A 107 -0.03 8.28 -23.53
N MET A 108 -0.23 8.89 -24.70
CA MET A 108 -1.51 8.83 -25.44
C MET A 108 -1.87 7.39 -25.81
N TRP A 109 -0.93 6.65 -26.40
CA TRP A 109 -1.12 5.24 -26.72
C TRP A 109 -1.39 4.40 -25.47
N ARG A 110 -0.65 4.65 -24.38
CA ARG A 110 -0.76 3.96 -23.09
C ARG A 110 -2.17 4.12 -22.49
N CYS A 111 -2.75 5.32 -22.58
CA CYS A 111 -4.12 5.57 -22.13
C CYS A 111 -5.16 4.88 -23.03
N LYS A 112 -4.95 4.83 -24.35
CA LYS A 112 -5.87 4.17 -25.29
C LYS A 112 -5.85 2.64 -25.19
N ASN A 113 -4.68 2.07 -24.88
CA ASN A 113 -4.45 0.63 -24.89
C ASN A 113 -4.43 0.02 -23.48
N SER A 114 -4.90 0.75 -22.47
CA SER A 114 -5.03 0.26 -21.11
C SER A 114 -6.17 0.92 -20.36
N ARG A 115 -6.60 0.30 -19.28
CA ARG A 115 -7.70 0.79 -18.43
C ARG A 115 -7.16 1.78 -17.40
N ILE A 116 -6.70 2.95 -17.86
CA ILE A 116 -6.22 4.04 -17.01
C ILE A 116 -7.34 5.07 -16.88
N THR A 117 -7.66 5.43 -15.64
CA THR A 117 -8.71 6.41 -15.35
C THR A 117 -8.23 7.59 -14.53
N LYS A 118 -7.01 7.54 -13.97
CA LYS A 118 -6.48 8.57 -13.06
C LYS A 118 -5.23 9.23 -13.64
N THR A 119 -5.16 10.54 -13.52
CA THR A 119 -3.99 11.33 -13.95
C THR A 119 -2.72 10.95 -13.18
N SER A 120 -2.85 10.71 -11.87
CA SER A 120 -1.71 10.29 -11.03
C SER A 120 -1.07 8.98 -11.50
N SER A 121 -1.86 8.02 -12.01
CA SER A 121 -1.33 6.75 -12.52
C SER A 121 -0.47 6.95 -13.76
N ILE A 122 -0.92 7.78 -14.71
CA ILE A 122 -0.13 8.04 -15.93
C ILE A 122 1.14 8.83 -15.61
N THR A 123 1.08 9.76 -14.64
CA THR A 123 2.28 10.45 -14.13
C THR A 123 3.28 9.49 -13.48
N THR A 124 2.82 8.45 -12.77
CA THR A 124 3.71 7.41 -12.23
C THR A 124 4.36 6.59 -13.32
N TYR A 125 3.59 6.12 -14.31
CA TYR A 125 4.13 5.35 -15.44
C TYR A 125 5.14 6.15 -16.25
N TRP A 126 4.83 7.43 -16.50
CA TRP A 126 5.76 8.39 -17.08
C TRP A 126 7.11 8.40 -16.34
N LYS A 127 7.10 8.67 -15.03
CA LYS A 127 8.30 8.70 -14.18
C LYS A 127 8.99 7.34 -13.99
N THR A 128 8.39 6.26 -14.48
CA THR A 128 8.96 4.91 -14.39
C THR A 128 9.92 4.63 -15.54
N LEU A 129 9.65 5.20 -16.72
CA LEU A 129 10.56 5.14 -17.85
C LEU A 129 11.88 5.81 -17.47
N ARG A 130 12.98 5.18 -17.84
CA ARG A 130 14.34 5.64 -17.53
C ARG A 130 14.74 6.75 -18.52
N TRP A 131 15.79 7.50 -18.20
CA TRP A 131 16.45 8.48 -19.09
C TRP A 131 15.57 9.65 -19.48
N MET A 132 15.64 10.73 -18.68
CA MET A 132 14.93 11.97 -18.99
C MET A 132 15.78 13.17 -18.64
N ASP A 133 15.96 14.03 -19.63
CA ASP A 133 16.40 15.40 -19.42
C ASP A 133 15.37 16.19 -18.59
N GLY A 134 15.85 17.17 -17.81
CA GLY A 134 15.01 18.01 -16.95
C GLY A 134 13.96 18.80 -17.73
N GLY A 135 14.28 19.26 -18.94
CA GLY A 135 13.35 20.01 -19.80
C GLY A 135 12.19 19.14 -20.27
N VAL A 136 12.45 17.89 -20.65
CA VAL A 136 11.42 16.94 -21.07
C VAL A 136 10.55 16.51 -19.90
N LEU A 137 11.16 16.28 -18.74
CA LEU A 137 10.43 15.97 -17.51
C LEU A 137 9.42 17.09 -17.17
N TYR A 138 9.85 18.35 -17.30
CA TYR A 138 9.02 19.52 -17.07
C TYR A 138 7.89 19.65 -18.10
N ASP A 139 8.20 19.60 -19.40
CA ASP A 139 7.21 19.72 -20.48
C ASP A 139 6.15 18.62 -20.42
N VAL A 140 6.55 17.35 -20.37
CA VAL A 140 5.61 16.23 -20.29
C VAL A 140 4.83 16.28 -18.97
N GLY A 141 5.49 16.66 -17.87
CA GLY A 141 4.87 16.85 -16.57
C GLY A 141 3.71 17.85 -16.57
N ASN A 142 3.87 18.98 -17.27
CA ASN A 142 2.84 20.01 -17.43
C ASN A 142 1.78 19.61 -18.49
N TRP A 143 2.21 18.95 -19.56
CA TRP A 143 1.31 18.51 -20.62
C TRP A 143 0.30 17.45 -20.16
N ILE A 144 0.68 16.56 -19.24
CA ILE A 144 -0.23 15.52 -18.72
C ILE A 144 -1.53 16.11 -18.15
N PRO A 145 -1.51 16.99 -17.13
CA PRO A 145 -2.73 17.57 -16.57
C PRO A 145 -3.43 18.54 -17.54
N VAL A 146 -2.67 19.33 -18.32
CA VAL A 146 -3.23 20.39 -19.18
C VAL A 146 -3.88 19.83 -20.45
N SER A 147 -3.28 18.80 -21.06
CA SER A 147 -3.68 18.32 -22.39
C SER A 147 -4.11 16.86 -22.39
N LEU A 148 -3.32 15.96 -21.80
CA LEU A 148 -3.63 14.52 -21.88
C LEU A 148 -4.88 14.17 -21.08
N ALA A 149 -4.98 14.67 -19.85
CA ALA A 149 -6.07 14.35 -18.95
C ALA A 149 -7.45 14.76 -19.52
N PRO A 150 -7.66 15.99 -20.01
CA PRO A 150 -8.93 16.36 -20.67
C PRO A 150 -9.21 15.53 -21.91
N ARG A 151 -8.22 15.29 -22.77
CA ARG A 151 -8.38 14.52 -24.02
C ARG A 151 -8.77 13.06 -23.78
N MET A 152 -8.30 12.47 -22.69
CA MET A 152 -8.54 11.06 -22.36
C MET A 152 -9.61 10.86 -21.28
N GLY A 153 -10.20 11.95 -20.76
CA GLY A 153 -11.16 11.90 -19.66
C GLY A 153 -10.55 11.32 -18.38
N LEU A 154 -9.28 11.62 -18.10
CA LEU A 154 -8.62 11.17 -16.87
C LEU A 154 -9.09 12.01 -15.68
N ASP A 155 -9.42 11.32 -14.62
CA ASP A 155 -9.83 11.92 -13.36
C ASP A 155 -8.59 12.45 -12.61
N GLY A 156 -8.54 13.77 -12.49
CA GLY A 156 -7.53 14.53 -11.76
C GLY A 156 -7.91 14.84 -10.32
N SER A 157 -9.07 14.37 -9.84
CA SER A 157 -9.53 14.66 -8.48
C SER A 157 -8.52 14.14 -7.46
N ALA A 158 -8.29 14.95 -6.43
CA ALA A 158 -7.64 14.46 -5.23
C ALA A 158 -8.43 13.27 -4.69
N LYS A 159 -7.70 12.29 -4.15
CA LYS A 159 -8.30 11.16 -3.49
C LYS A 159 -8.70 11.58 -2.08
N ASP A 160 -9.93 11.27 -1.68
CA ASP A 160 -10.38 11.44 -0.30
C ASP A 160 -9.37 10.83 0.70
N LYS A 161 -8.92 11.68 1.63
CA LYS A 161 -8.00 11.35 2.71
C LYS A 161 -8.74 11.30 4.03
N SER A 162 -9.62 10.32 4.16
CA SER A 162 -10.16 9.92 5.46
C SER A 162 -9.18 9.03 6.24
N GLY A 163 -9.27 9.11 7.56
CA GLY A 163 -8.57 8.24 8.50
C GLY A 163 -9.52 7.19 9.08
N LEU A 164 -8.98 6.01 9.38
CA LEU A 164 -9.65 4.97 10.13
C LEU A 164 -9.06 4.98 11.54
N TYR A 165 -9.85 5.43 12.53
CA TYR A 165 -9.39 5.59 13.91
C TYR A 165 -9.56 4.32 14.73
N VAL A 166 -9.15 4.34 16.00
CA VAL A 166 -9.14 3.14 16.87
C VAL A 166 -10.56 2.59 17.04
N GLU A 167 -11.51 3.48 17.20
CA GLU A 167 -12.93 3.22 17.39
C GLU A 167 -13.55 2.59 16.12
N ASP A 168 -13.07 2.98 14.94
CA ASP A 168 -13.48 2.36 13.67
C ASP A 168 -12.84 0.98 13.50
N LEU A 169 -11.60 0.81 13.96
CA LEU A 169 -10.90 -0.47 13.96
C LEU A 169 -11.60 -1.47 14.91
N ASP A 170 -12.04 -1.03 16.08
CA ASP A 170 -12.83 -1.86 17.01
C ASP A 170 -14.14 -2.31 16.39
N LEU A 171 -14.85 -1.41 15.72
CA LEU A 171 -16.08 -1.74 15.03
C LEU A 171 -15.84 -2.81 13.95
N ILE A 172 -14.73 -2.69 13.20
CA ILE A 172 -14.33 -3.69 12.20
C ILE A 172 -13.98 -5.02 12.85
N LEU A 173 -13.17 -5.02 13.91
CA LEU A 173 -12.73 -6.24 14.59
C LEU A 173 -13.91 -6.94 15.28
N HIS A 174 -14.81 -6.17 15.91
CA HIS A 174 -16.04 -6.69 16.51
C HIS A 174 -16.89 -7.36 15.43
N HIS A 175 -17.11 -6.69 14.30
CA HIS A 175 -17.85 -7.29 13.19
C HIS A 175 -17.17 -8.56 12.68
N HIS A 176 -15.85 -8.53 12.46
CA HIS A 176 -15.05 -9.65 11.95
C HIS A 176 -15.15 -10.92 12.80
N TRP A 177 -15.21 -10.76 14.13
CA TRP A 177 -15.27 -11.88 15.06
C TRP A 177 -16.68 -12.31 15.45
N ILE A 178 -17.58 -11.35 15.65
CA ILE A 178 -18.90 -11.61 16.26
C ILE A 178 -20.01 -11.71 15.21
N LEU A 179 -19.92 -10.93 14.11
CA LEU A 179 -21.03 -10.74 13.19
C LEU A 179 -20.78 -11.26 11.77
N ASP A 180 -19.51 -11.47 11.38
CA ASP A 180 -19.14 -11.87 10.02
C ASP A 180 -19.49 -13.35 9.76
N ASP A 181 -20.62 -13.57 9.10
CA ASP A 181 -21.15 -14.87 8.67
C ASP A 181 -20.50 -15.43 7.39
N SER A 182 -19.48 -14.75 6.86
CA SER A 182 -18.88 -15.16 5.60
C SER A 182 -18.08 -16.45 5.73
N ILE A 183 -18.14 -17.24 4.65
CA ILE A 183 -17.38 -18.49 4.54
C ILE A 183 -15.96 -18.16 4.07
N PHE A 184 -14.98 -18.50 4.90
CA PHE A 184 -13.58 -18.51 4.50
C PHE A 184 -13.21 -19.87 3.93
N ALA A 185 -12.24 -19.89 3.00
CA ALA A 185 -11.71 -21.16 2.49
C ALA A 185 -11.10 -22.03 3.61
N HIS A 186 -10.55 -21.37 4.64
CA HIS A 186 -10.05 -21.96 5.88
C HIS A 186 -10.08 -20.88 6.96
N GLU A 187 -10.47 -21.21 8.20
CA GLU A 187 -10.64 -20.21 9.28
C GLU A 187 -9.34 -19.51 9.69
N ARG A 188 -8.17 -20.11 9.44
CA ARG A 188 -6.87 -19.39 9.53
C ARG A 188 -6.90 -18.03 8.82
N LEU A 189 -7.56 -17.93 7.65
CA LEU A 189 -7.66 -16.69 6.91
C LEU A 189 -8.45 -15.62 7.67
N ARG A 190 -9.43 -16.01 8.49
CA ARG A 190 -10.14 -15.11 9.42
C ARG A 190 -9.21 -14.71 10.56
N VAL A 191 -8.62 -15.70 11.24
CA VAL A 191 -7.73 -15.48 12.40
C VAL A 191 -6.60 -14.50 12.07
N GLN A 192 -5.91 -14.70 10.93
CA GLN A 192 -4.77 -13.87 10.57
C GLN A 192 -5.13 -12.45 10.12
N MET A 193 -6.39 -12.17 9.74
CA MET A 193 -6.78 -10.81 9.36
C MET A 193 -6.78 -9.85 10.55
N ALA A 194 -7.13 -10.33 11.75
CA ALA A 194 -7.13 -9.51 12.97
C ALA A 194 -5.75 -8.92 13.30
N PRO A 195 -4.67 -9.71 13.49
CA PRO A 195 -3.35 -9.16 13.75
C PRO A 195 -2.82 -8.32 12.58
N ILE A 196 -3.20 -8.61 11.33
CA ILE A 196 -2.81 -7.74 10.20
C ILE A 196 -3.41 -6.34 10.37
N LEU A 197 -4.70 -6.24 10.73
CA LEU A 197 -5.36 -4.96 10.96
C LEU A 197 -4.76 -4.22 12.16
N ILE A 198 -4.53 -4.93 13.26
CA ILE A 198 -3.97 -4.39 14.50
C ILE A 198 -2.54 -3.87 14.28
N LEU A 199 -1.66 -4.68 13.70
CA LEU A 199 -0.27 -4.28 13.44
C LEU A 199 -0.20 -3.14 12.42
N ALA A 200 -1.04 -3.15 11.38
CA ALA A 200 -1.11 -2.06 10.42
C ALA A 200 -1.61 -0.76 11.07
N GLY A 201 -2.62 -0.85 11.94
CA GLY A 201 -3.13 0.25 12.74
C GLY A 201 -2.10 0.79 13.72
N ALA A 202 -1.48 -0.05 14.54
CA ALA A 202 -0.55 0.41 15.57
C ALA A 202 0.72 1.06 15.01
N THR A 203 1.25 0.56 13.89
CA THR A 203 2.58 0.97 13.39
C THR A 203 2.54 2.08 12.34
N SER A 204 1.36 2.36 11.75
CA SER A 204 1.25 3.18 10.53
C SER A 204 2.29 2.76 9.47
N THR A 205 2.58 1.46 9.33
CA THR A 205 3.54 0.95 8.34
C THR A 205 2.91 0.81 6.96
N ARG A 206 3.73 0.55 5.93
CA ARG A 206 3.20 0.28 4.58
C ARG A 206 2.64 -1.14 4.58
N PRO A 207 1.45 -1.41 4.02
CA PRO A 207 0.85 -2.74 4.07
C PRO A 207 1.75 -3.83 3.47
N GLY A 208 2.52 -3.50 2.43
CA GLY A 208 3.46 -4.44 1.82
C GLY A 208 4.68 -4.80 2.68
N ALA A 209 4.99 -4.04 3.74
CA ALA A 209 6.03 -4.44 4.69
C ALA A 209 5.55 -5.55 5.63
N LEU A 210 4.23 -5.65 5.85
CA LEU A 210 3.58 -6.62 6.73
C LEU A 210 3.04 -7.81 5.93
N ILE A 211 2.17 -7.54 4.96
CA ILE A 211 1.42 -8.56 4.21
C ILE A 211 2.31 -9.15 3.12
N GLY A 212 2.53 -10.46 3.18
CA GLY A 212 3.31 -11.22 2.21
C GLY A 212 4.80 -11.36 2.56
N ASN A 213 5.31 -10.58 3.54
CA ASN A 213 6.74 -10.51 3.83
C ASN A 213 7.14 -10.86 5.26
N LEU A 214 6.23 -10.76 6.25
CA LEU A 214 6.56 -11.03 7.65
C LEU A 214 6.81 -12.52 7.90
N ARG A 215 8.00 -12.87 8.40
CA ARG A 215 8.43 -14.23 8.75
C ARG A 215 8.52 -14.42 10.26
N TYR A 216 8.59 -15.68 10.72
CA TYR A 216 8.77 -15.98 12.15
C TYR A 216 10.02 -15.33 12.73
N LYS A 217 11.18 -15.37 12.03
CA LYS A 217 12.41 -14.71 12.50
C LYS A 217 12.30 -13.19 12.67
N ASP A 218 11.32 -12.57 12.03
CA ASP A 218 11.06 -11.14 12.15
C ASP A 218 10.25 -10.80 13.41
N VAL A 219 9.73 -11.81 14.12
CA VAL A 219 8.95 -11.66 15.35
C VAL A 219 9.68 -12.33 16.52
N GLN A 220 9.76 -11.65 17.65
CA GLN A 220 10.34 -12.19 18.88
C GLN A 220 9.35 -12.03 20.02
N PHE A 221 9.04 -13.12 20.70
CA PHE A 221 8.32 -13.08 21.97
C PHE A 221 9.33 -13.03 23.12
N HIS A 222 9.15 -12.07 23.99
CA HIS A 222 9.98 -11.82 25.17
C HIS A 222 9.14 -12.10 26.41
N VAL A 223 9.61 -12.97 27.30
CA VAL A 223 9.01 -13.23 28.59
C VAL A 223 9.79 -12.46 29.64
N PHE A 224 9.08 -11.59 30.38
CA PHE A 224 9.61 -10.75 31.43
C PHE A 224 9.17 -11.24 32.81
N PRO A 225 9.94 -10.96 33.87
CA PRO A 225 9.52 -11.26 35.22
C PRO A 225 8.17 -10.57 35.55
N PRO A 226 7.36 -11.18 36.42
CA PRO A 226 6.11 -10.58 36.88
C PRO A 226 6.33 -9.16 37.44
N SER A 227 5.35 -8.27 37.25
CA SER A 227 5.34 -6.99 37.95
C SER A 227 5.22 -7.21 39.47
N PRO A 228 5.70 -6.26 40.30
CA PRO A 228 5.51 -6.32 41.75
C PRO A 228 4.03 -6.58 42.11
N GLY A 229 3.77 -7.58 42.95
CA GLY A 229 2.42 -7.99 43.35
C GLY A 229 1.70 -8.95 42.39
N CYS A 230 2.28 -9.27 41.23
CA CYS A 230 1.75 -10.27 40.29
C CYS A 230 2.58 -11.56 40.34
N LYS A 231 1.93 -12.71 40.12
CA LYS A 231 2.60 -14.01 39.97
C LYS A 231 2.79 -14.43 38.51
N ARG A 232 2.07 -13.79 37.57
CA ARG A 232 2.07 -14.14 36.15
C ARG A 232 3.24 -13.43 35.46
N ALA A 233 4.01 -14.19 34.67
CA ALA A 233 5.02 -13.62 33.78
C ALA A 233 4.36 -12.68 32.75
N ARG A 234 5.11 -11.68 32.27
CA ARG A 234 4.61 -10.73 31.26
C ARG A 234 5.17 -11.10 29.89
N VAL A 235 4.35 -11.08 28.86
CA VAL A 235 4.82 -11.33 27.49
C VAL A 235 4.83 -10.02 26.71
N GLY A 236 5.94 -9.76 26.04
CA GLY A 236 6.09 -8.70 25.04
C GLY A 236 6.41 -9.29 23.68
N MET A 237 6.07 -8.58 22.62
CA MET A 237 6.39 -8.99 21.25
C MET A 237 7.14 -7.87 20.53
N VAL A 238 8.26 -8.19 19.88
CA VAL A 238 8.97 -7.28 18.98
C VAL A 238 8.75 -7.73 17.55
N VAL A 239 8.25 -6.84 16.69
CA VAL A 239 8.07 -7.08 15.25
C VAL A 239 9.07 -6.24 14.47
N THR A 240 9.89 -6.89 13.65
CA THR A 240 10.92 -6.28 12.82
C THR A 240 10.50 -6.28 11.35
N LEU A 241 10.14 -5.12 10.81
CA LEU A 241 9.81 -4.97 9.39
C LEU A 241 11.07 -4.71 8.56
N THR A 242 11.55 -5.74 7.87
CA THR A 242 12.81 -5.70 7.08
C THR A 242 12.60 -5.19 5.64
N LYS A 243 11.43 -5.47 5.05
CA LYS A 243 11.08 -5.11 3.67
C LYS A 243 10.41 -3.72 3.58
N THR A 244 11.10 -2.71 4.09
CA THR A 244 10.67 -1.30 4.02
C THR A 244 11.16 -0.61 2.74
N LYS A 245 10.64 0.60 2.47
CA LYS A 245 11.05 1.41 1.32
C LYS A 245 12.56 1.66 1.38
N ARG A 246 13.27 1.41 0.29
CA ARG A 246 14.69 1.74 0.14
C ARG A 246 14.89 3.23 -0.16
N THR A 247 15.95 3.79 0.40
CA THR A 247 16.44 5.14 0.09
C THR A 247 17.94 5.02 -0.19
N ALA A 248 18.41 5.52 -1.34
CA ALA A 248 19.79 5.36 -1.79
C ALA A 248 20.29 3.90 -1.72
N GLY A 249 19.44 2.94 -2.11
CA GLY A 249 19.77 1.51 -2.08
C GLY A 249 19.71 0.83 -0.71
N GLN A 250 19.69 1.59 0.39
CA GLN A 250 19.62 1.04 1.74
C GLN A 250 18.18 0.92 2.25
N SER A 251 17.88 -0.18 2.93
CA SER A 251 16.65 -0.36 3.72
C SER A 251 17.04 -0.34 5.19
N ARG A 252 16.33 0.45 6.00
CA ARG A 252 16.49 0.45 7.47
C ARG A 252 15.34 -0.34 8.07
N PRO A 253 15.58 -1.56 8.60
CA PRO A 253 14.54 -2.33 9.28
C PRO A 253 13.95 -1.53 10.44
N LYS A 254 12.65 -1.70 10.67
CA LYS A 254 11.95 -1.02 11.77
C LYS A 254 11.49 -2.02 12.80
N LYS A 255 11.76 -1.73 14.07
CA LYS A 255 11.36 -2.56 15.19
C LYS A 255 10.23 -1.89 15.94
N TYR A 256 9.17 -2.63 16.22
CA TYR A 256 8.03 -2.17 16.98
C TYR A 256 7.81 -3.12 18.16
N GLY A 257 7.73 -2.58 19.37
CA GLY A 257 7.35 -3.32 20.56
C GLY A 257 5.84 -3.33 20.75
N PHE A 258 5.32 -4.44 21.24
CA PHE A 258 3.93 -4.67 21.58
C PHE A 258 3.84 -5.36 22.94
N HIS A 259 2.75 -5.13 23.65
CA HIS A 259 2.41 -5.76 24.92
C HIS A 259 1.03 -6.41 24.83
N GLU A 260 0.71 -7.25 25.83
CA GLU A 260 -0.64 -7.79 26.02
C GLU A 260 -1.63 -6.66 26.33
N GLU A 261 -2.88 -6.81 25.89
CA GLU A 261 -3.93 -5.80 26.06
C GLU A 261 -5.11 -6.39 26.84
N ASP A 262 -5.66 -5.63 27.79
CA ASP A 262 -6.87 -6.05 28.51
C ASP A 262 -8.06 -6.23 27.56
N THR A 263 -8.10 -5.37 26.52
CA THR A 263 -9.06 -5.53 25.43
C THR A 263 -8.53 -6.55 24.43
N LEU A 264 -8.85 -7.83 24.65
CA LEU A 264 -8.42 -8.97 23.82
C LEU A 264 -8.66 -8.77 22.31
N LEU A 265 -9.68 -7.99 21.94
CA LEU A 265 -9.97 -7.66 20.56
C LEU A 265 -8.77 -7.02 19.85
N ARG A 266 -8.00 -6.19 20.58
CA ARG A 266 -6.85 -5.43 20.08
C ARG A 266 -5.50 -6.08 20.42
N ASP A 267 -5.48 -7.17 21.20
CA ASP A 267 -4.25 -7.78 21.66
C ASP A 267 -3.48 -8.43 20.49
N PRO A 268 -2.35 -7.86 20.05
CA PRO A 268 -1.58 -8.45 18.96
C PRO A 268 -0.83 -9.72 19.37
N ILE A 269 -0.47 -9.87 20.65
CA ILE A 269 0.26 -11.03 21.18
C ILE A 269 -0.64 -12.25 21.13
N LEU A 270 -1.89 -12.13 21.61
CA LEU A 270 -2.89 -13.21 21.57
C LEU A 270 -2.99 -13.85 20.17
N TYR A 271 -3.18 -13.04 19.14
CA TYR A 271 -3.35 -13.57 17.78
C TYR A 271 -2.05 -14.15 17.22
N MET A 272 -0.91 -13.52 17.49
CA MET A 272 0.37 -13.94 16.95
C MET A 272 0.86 -15.24 17.62
N GLU A 273 0.65 -15.40 18.93
CA GLU A 273 0.85 -16.66 19.65
C GLU A 273 -0.09 -17.75 19.11
N GLY A 274 -1.38 -17.44 18.94
CA GLY A 274 -2.35 -18.40 18.39
C GLY A 274 -1.94 -18.94 17.01
N LEU A 275 -1.41 -18.08 16.13
CA LEU A 275 -0.85 -18.50 14.84
C LEU A 275 0.43 -19.32 14.99
N ALA A 276 1.29 -19.00 15.95
CA ALA A 276 2.51 -19.75 16.23
C ALA A 276 2.22 -21.15 16.78
N PHE A 277 1.25 -21.30 17.70
CA PHE A 277 0.80 -22.58 18.22
C PHE A 277 0.10 -23.42 17.15
N ALA A 278 -0.75 -22.80 16.31
CA ALA A 278 -1.38 -23.50 15.19
C ALA A 278 -0.36 -24.06 14.18
N ASP A 279 0.84 -23.49 14.15
CA ASP A 279 1.94 -23.90 13.27
C ASP A 279 2.94 -24.83 13.97
N ASP A 280 2.79 -25.07 15.28
CA ASP A 280 3.80 -25.74 16.12
C ASP A 280 5.21 -25.17 15.89
N ALA A 281 5.31 -23.82 15.86
CA ALA A 281 6.51 -23.10 15.45
C ALA A 281 7.53 -22.88 16.58
N PHE A 282 7.08 -22.89 17.84
CA PHE A 282 7.95 -22.72 19.01
C PHE A 282 8.86 -23.93 19.22
N ASP A 283 10.11 -23.66 19.63
CA ASP A 283 11.08 -24.69 20.00
C ASP A 283 11.04 -24.98 21.52
N ASN A 284 11.98 -25.79 22.01
CA ASN A 284 12.17 -26.09 23.44
C ASN A 284 10.94 -26.68 24.14
N GLY A 285 10.12 -27.42 23.42
CA GLY A 285 8.98 -28.15 24.00
C GLY A 285 7.80 -27.27 24.42
N ILE A 286 7.75 -26.00 24.01
CA ILE A 286 6.59 -25.12 24.24
C ILE A 286 5.43 -25.60 23.36
N LYS A 287 4.38 -26.15 23.97
CA LYS A 287 3.21 -26.75 23.29
C LYS A 287 1.90 -26.04 23.58
N SER A 288 1.85 -25.24 24.64
CA SER A 288 0.68 -24.51 25.07
C SER A 288 1.02 -23.10 25.56
N PRO A 289 0.06 -22.16 25.58
CA PRO A 289 0.25 -20.85 26.20
C PRO A 289 0.68 -20.96 27.67
N SER A 290 0.16 -21.94 28.41
CA SER A 290 0.53 -22.16 29.81
C SER A 290 2.03 -22.38 30.00
N ASP A 291 2.69 -23.08 29.06
CA ASP A 291 4.13 -23.30 29.12
C ASP A 291 4.88 -21.96 29.15
N ILE A 292 4.46 -20.99 28.33
CA ILE A 292 5.06 -19.63 28.29
C ILE A 292 4.92 -18.92 29.63
N TYR A 293 3.72 -18.90 30.22
CA TYR A 293 3.46 -18.16 31.45
C TYR A 293 4.02 -18.82 32.73
N THR A 294 4.46 -20.07 32.63
CA THR A 294 5.16 -20.78 33.73
C THR A 294 6.67 -20.62 33.70
N LEU A 295 7.23 -20.05 32.62
CA LEU A 295 8.66 -19.79 32.53
C LEU A 295 9.12 -18.83 33.62
N THR A 296 10.22 -19.19 34.27
CA THR A 296 10.88 -18.33 35.26
C THR A 296 12.06 -17.65 34.62
N VAL A 297 12.04 -16.31 34.58
CA VAL A 297 13.19 -15.52 34.14
C VAL A 297 14.25 -15.53 35.25
N PRO A 298 15.47 -16.02 34.99
CA PRO A 298 16.53 -16.02 36.00
C PRO A 298 16.89 -14.59 36.44
N ALA A 299 17.30 -14.41 37.71
CA ALA A 299 17.58 -13.10 38.28
C ALA A 299 18.70 -12.30 37.56
N ASN A 300 19.60 -12.98 36.84
CA ASN A 300 20.66 -12.37 36.06
C ASN A 300 20.28 -12.08 34.59
N HIS A 301 19.02 -12.32 34.20
CA HIS A 301 18.50 -12.03 32.85
C HIS A 301 17.39 -10.98 32.93
N SER A 302 17.34 -10.09 31.95
CA SER A 302 16.24 -9.11 31.84
C SER A 302 14.95 -9.72 31.29
N SER A 303 15.08 -10.73 30.41
CA SER A 303 13.96 -11.43 29.77
C SER A 303 14.44 -12.76 29.16
N LEU A 304 13.49 -13.62 28.81
CA LEU A 304 13.71 -14.81 27.97
C LEU A 304 13.13 -14.58 26.58
N ILE A 305 13.87 -14.87 25.53
CA ILE A 305 13.37 -14.82 24.15
C ILE A 305 12.94 -16.22 23.75
N LEU A 306 11.67 -16.38 23.35
CA LEU A 306 11.15 -17.68 22.93
C LEU A 306 11.77 -18.08 21.58
N PRO A 307 12.45 -19.23 21.50
CA PRO A 307 13.09 -19.67 20.27
C PRO A 307 12.09 -20.25 19.27
N TRP A 308 12.35 -19.99 17.99
CA TRP A 308 11.67 -20.65 16.87
C TRP A 308 12.44 -21.89 16.44
N LYS A 309 11.69 -22.96 16.12
CA LYS A 309 12.24 -24.12 15.42
C LYS A 309 12.90 -23.70 14.12
N LEU A 310 14.01 -24.34 13.77
CA LEU A 310 14.86 -23.94 12.66
C LEU A 310 14.09 -23.90 11.32
N GLU A 311 13.22 -24.88 11.08
CA GLU A 311 12.40 -25.00 9.87
C GLU A 311 11.31 -23.93 9.74
N TRP A 312 10.95 -23.23 10.82
CA TRP A 312 9.91 -22.21 10.82
C TRP A 312 10.44 -20.79 10.68
N ARG A 313 11.70 -20.52 11.05
CA ARG A 313 12.30 -19.17 11.08
C ARG A 313 12.07 -18.38 9.79
N ASP A 314 12.23 -19.01 8.63
CA ASP A 314 12.12 -18.35 7.33
C ASP A 314 10.73 -18.44 6.68
N LYS A 315 9.78 -19.14 7.30
CA LYS A 315 8.41 -19.26 6.82
C LYS A 315 7.62 -18.00 7.15
N GLN A 316 6.66 -17.66 6.29
CA GLN A 316 5.77 -16.53 6.55
C GLN A 316 4.78 -16.86 7.66
N ILE A 317 4.49 -15.89 8.51
CA ILE A 317 3.48 -16.04 9.57
C ILE A 317 2.08 -16.04 8.94
N PHE A 318 1.81 -15.04 8.09
CA PHE A 318 0.56 -14.94 7.35
C PHE A 318 0.66 -15.79 6.08
N ARG A 319 -0.06 -16.92 6.06
CA ARG A 319 0.02 -17.93 5.00
C ARG A 319 -1.28 -18.01 4.21
N ASP A 320 -1.17 -18.37 2.94
CA ASP A 320 -2.31 -18.61 2.07
C ASP A 320 -2.76 -20.07 2.15
N VAL A 321 -3.88 -20.38 1.52
CA VAL A 321 -4.41 -21.74 1.41
C VAL A 321 -4.10 -22.37 0.06
N GLN A 322 -4.07 -23.69 0.01
CA GLN A 322 -3.94 -24.49 -1.21
C GLN A 322 -4.98 -25.61 -1.26
N GLY A 323 -5.15 -26.21 -2.44
CA GLY A 323 -6.18 -27.23 -2.67
C GLY A 323 -7.50 -26.67 -3.19
N ARG A 324 -8.52 -27.53 -3.31
CA ARG A 324 -9.86 -27.19 -3.79
C ARG A 324 -10.92 -28.03 -3.07
N GLY A 325 -12.12 -27.47 -2.93
CA GLY A 325 -13.26 -28.16 -2.34
C GLY A 325 -12.97 -28.57 -0.88
N LYS A 326 -13.13 -29.85 -0.58
CA LYS A 326 -12.91 -30.39 0.77
C LYS A 326 -11.42 -30.53 1.14
N ASN A 327 -10.50 -30.47 0.18
CA ASN A 327 -9.07 -30.68 0.39
C ASN A 327 -8.30 -29.36 0.56
N ILE A 328 -8.95 -28.33 1.13
CA ILE A 328 -8.30 -27.05 1.37
C ILE A 328 -7.44 -27.16 2.62
N THR A 329 -6.16 -26.83 2.49
CA THR A 329 -5.20 -26.81 3.60
C THR A 329 -4.41 -25.51 3.62
N VAL A 330 -3.83 -25.18 4.78
CA VAL A 330 -2.92 -24.04 4.88
C VAL A 330 -1.62 -24.38 4.17
N SER A 331 -1.19 -23.52 3.25
CA SER A 331 0.05 -23.71 2.50
C SER A 331 1.27 -23.48 3.39
N LEU A 332 2.30 -24.32 3.25
CA LEU A 332 3.53 -24.18 4.02
C LEU A 332 4.40 -22.99 3.59
N ASP A 333 4.43 -22.68 2.29
CA ASP A 333 5.41 -21.74 1.73
C ASP A 333 4.77 -20.57 0.97
N ARG A 334 3.44 -20.55 0.82
CA ARG A 334 2.73 -19.47 0.15
C ARG A 334 2.33 -18.41 1.15
N ALA A 335 2.94 -17.24 1.02
CA ALA A 335 2.58 -16.06 1.81
C ALA A 335 1.16 -15.57 1.47
N PHE A 336 0.46 -15.04 2.47
CA PHE A 336 -0.83 -14.39 2.26
C PHE A 336 -0.67 -13.09 1.45
N GLN A 337 -1.44 -12.98 0.37
CA GLN A 337 -1.24 -11.95 -0.65
C GLN A 337 -1.98 -10.65 -0.33
N TYR A 338 -1.36 -9.51 -0.61
CA TYR A 338 -1.94 -8.18 -0.38
C TYR A 338 -3.32 -7.99 -1.03
N TRP A 339 -3.52 -8.49 -2.25
CA TRP A 339 -4.79 -8.34 -2.95
C TRP A 339 -5.94 -9.12 -2.25
N LYS A 340 -5.64 -10.25 -1.60
CA LYS A 340 -6.62 -11.00 -0.79
C LYS A 340 -6.96 -10.22 0.47
N ALA A 341 -5.94 -9.76 1.19
CA ALA A 341 -6.11 -8.92 2.39
C ALA A 341 -6.95 -7.66 2.08
N ARG A 342 -6.66 -6.98 0.95
CA ARG A 342 -7.46 -5.84 0.45
C ARG A 342 -8.91 -6.22 0.16
N THR A 343 -9.14 -7.40 -0.43
CA THR A 343 -10.50 -7.87 -0.71
C THR A 343 -11.29 -8.09 0.58
N TYR A 344 -10.64 -8.67 1.60
CA TYR A 344 -11.25 -8.85 2.91
C TYR A 344 -11.53 -7.53 3.62
N LEU A 345 -10.60 -6.57 3.60
CA LEU A 345 -10.83 -5.23 4.17
C LEU A 345 -12.02 -4.53 3.50
N ILE A 346 -12.12 -4.58 2.17
CA ILE A 346 -13.26 -4.00 1.44
C ILE A 346 -14.57 -4.69 1.82
N ARG A 347 -14.54 -6.02 1.96
CA ARG A 347 -15.73 -6.80 2.37
C ARG A 347 -16.17 -6.43 3.78
N LEU A 348 -15.23 -6.38 4.74
CA LEU A 348 -15.51 -5.99 6.13
C LEU A 348 -16.08 -4.59 6.19
N GLY A 349 -15.49 -3.62 5.47
CA GLY A 349 -16.01 -2.26 5.46
C GLY A 349 -17.44 -2.15 4.95
N ARG A 350 -17.78 -2.92 3.90
CA ARG A 350 -19.16 -3.02 3.39
C ARG A 350 -20.10 -3.72 4.37
N ALA A 351 -19.62 -4.72 5.10
CA ALA A 351 -20.43 -5.50 6.02
C ALA A 351 -20.76 -4.71 7.31
N VAL A 352 -19.83 -3.87 7.76
CA VAL A 352 -20.05 -2.84 8.79
C VAL A 352 -21.01 -1.75 8.30
N GLY A 353 -20.97 -1.43 7.01
CA GLY A 353 -21.84 -0.43 6.39
C GLY A 353 -21.21 0.95 6.30
N PHE A 354 -19.89 1.03 6.13
CA PHE A 354 -19.21 2.29 5.82
C PHE A 354 -19.64 2.82 4.44
N GLU A 355 -19.87 4.14 4.37
CA GLU A 355 -20.18 4.83 3.11
C GLU A 355 -19.02 4.70 2.12
N LYS A 356 -17.81 4.92 2.63
CA LYS A 356 -16.58 4.83 1.85
C LYS A 356 -16.12 3.38 1.74
N GLN A 357 -15.65 3.01 0.55
CA GLN A 357 -14.89 1.78 0.38
C GLN A 357 -13.51 1.89 1.07
N LEU A 358 -13.31 1.08 2.11
CA LEU A 358 -12.08 1.07 2.90
C LEU A 358 -10.82 0.72 2.11
N GLU A 359 -9.72 1.31 2.54
CA GLU A 359 -8.37 1.03 2.06
C GLU A 359 -7.38 0.92 3.21
N TRP A 360 -6.31 0.16 3.01
CA TRP A 360 -5.25 0.02 4.01
C TRP A 360 -4.57 1.35 4.37
N TYR A 361 -4.61 2.34 3.46
CA TYR A 361 -4.07 3.67 3.72
C TYR A 361 -4.93 4.48 4.69
N ASP A 362 -6.19 4.11 4.90
CA ASP A 362 -7.09 4.81 5.83
C ASP A 362 -6.64 4.55 7.28
N LEU A 363 -6.31 3.30 7.61
CA LEU A 363 -5.63 2.92 8.86
C LEU A 363 -4.35 3.72 9.04
N ARG A 364 -3.51 3.73 8.00
CA ARG A 364 -2.22 4.42 8.04
C ARG A 364 -2.38 5.93 8.31
N ARG A 365 -3.42 6.58 7.76
CA ARG A 365 -3.71 8.00 7.99
C ARG A 365 -4.23 8.26 9.40
N GLY A 366 -5.19 7.47 9.88
CA GLY A 366 -5.73 7.57 11.24
C GLY A 366 -4.63 7.43 12.29
N SER A 367 -3.81 6.39 12.17
CA SER A 367 -2.67 6.16 13.06
C SER A 367 -1.56 7.18 12.87
N GLY A 368 -1.26 7.56 11.62
CA GLY A 368 -0.26 8.58 11.31
C GLY A 368 -0.56 9.91 11.99
N LYS A 369 -1.84 10.27 12.11
CA LYS A 369 -2.30 11.45 12.85
C LYS A 369 -2.05 11.33 14.35
N LYS A 370 -2.39 10.18 14.97
CA LYS A 370 -2.10 9.94 16.39
C LYS A 370 -0.60 9.97 16.67
N LEU A 371 0.20 9.33 15.82
CA LEU A 371 1.68 9.38 15.90
C LEU A 371 2.22 10.79 15.72
N ASN A 372 1.68 11.60 14.81
CA ASN A 372 2.10 12.98 14.61
C ASN A 372 1.80 13.88 15.82
N LYS A 373 0.80 13.55 16.63
CA LYS A 373 0.51 14.26 17.89
C LYS A 373 1.41 13.79 19.04
N ALA A 374 1.82 12.51 19.04
CA ALA A 374 2.50 11.88 20.18
C ALA A 374 4.03 11.81 20.05
N LEU A 375 4.58 11.87 18.84
CA LEU A 375 6.01 11.67 18.57
C LEU A 375 6.66 12.94 18.01
N THR A 376 7.99 13.00 18.10
CA THR A 376 8.76 14.04 17.40
C THR A 376 8.63 13.90 15.88
N LEU A 377 9.02 14.95 15.14
CA LEU A 377 9.05 14.97 13.68
C LEU A 377 9.88 13.79 13.14
N GLU A 378 11.04 13.56 13.75
CA GLU A 378 12.04 12.56 13.42
C GLU A 378 11.52 11.15 13.69
N GLU A 379 10.95 10.91 14.88
CA GLU A 379 10.37 9.63 15.27
C GLU A 379 9.17 9.24 14.39
N ARG A 380 8.26 10.20 14.13
CA ARG A 380 7.12 9.99 13.24
C ARG A 380 7.58 9.71 11.81
N ASN A 381 8.60 10.42 11.31
CA ASN A 381 9.18 10.15 9.99
C ASN A 381 9.88 8.79 9.93
N HIS A 382 10.61 8.42 10.98
CA HIS A 382 11.22 7.10 11.13
C HIS A 382 10.15 6.01 11.12
N SER A 383 9.10 6.12 11.94
CA SER A 383 7.99 5.17 12.04
C SER A 383 7.22 5.03 10.72
N MET A 384 6.90 6.14 10.05
CA MET A 384 6.18 6.12 8.77
C MET A 384 7.07 5.82 7.57
N GLY A 385 8.40 5.97 7.68
CA GLY A 385 9.35 5.71 6.59
C GLY A 385 9.30 6.80 5.54
N HIS A 386 9.36 8.04 6.04
CA HIS A 386 9.59 9.27 5.30
C HIS A 386 11.07 9.65 5.46
N THR A 387 11.66 10.23 4.43
CA THR A 387 13.12 10.42 4.35
C THR A 387 13.56 11.85 4.10
N LEU A 388 12.63 12.77 3.84
CA LEU A 388 12.97 14.16 3.51
C LEU A 388 13.32 15.01 4.74
N GLY A 389 13.38 14.42 5.95
CA GLY A 389 13.62 15.13 7.21
C GLY A 389 12.47 16.06 7.63
N ASP A 390 11.59 16.46 6.71
CA ASP A 390 10.50 17.39 6.91
C ASP A 390 9.11 16.72 7.01
N SER A 391 8.06 17.54 7.13
CA SER A 391 6.67 17.09 7.13
C SER A 391 6.03 17.04 5.74
N SER A 392 6.75 17.36 4.65
CA SER A 392 6.16 17.51 3.31
C SER A 392 5.46 16.23 2.83
N THR A 393 6.08 15.07 3.10
CA THR A 393 5.52 13.76 2.77
C THR A 393 4.27 13.46 3.59
N TYR A 394 4.28 13.81 4.88
CA TYR A 394 3.12 13.65 5.76
C TYR A 394 1.94 14.50 5.29
N VAL A 395 2.16 15.81 5.13
CA VAL A 395 1.13 16.78 4.72
C VAL A 395 0.54 16.40 3.36
N LYS A 396 1.39 16.06 2.38
CA LYS A 396 0.94 15.77 1.02
C LYS A 396 0.11 14.50 0.91
N PHE A 397 0.45 13.44 1.65
CA PHE A 397 -0.11 12.10 1.43
C PHE A 397 -0.95 11.53 2.57
N TYR A 398 -0.75 12.00 3.80
CA TYR A 398 -1.29 11.36 5.01
C TYR A 398 -2.13 12.28 5.91
N MET A 399 -1.95 13.60 5.82
CA MET A 399 -2.84 14.53 6.49
C MET A 399 -4.26 14.35 5.97
N THR A 400 -5.22 14.20 6.88
CA THR A 400 -6.63 14.01 6.57
C THR A 400 -7.25 15.28 6.03
N ASP A 401 -8.28 15.15 5.20
CA ASP A 401 -8.97 16.33 4.64
C ASP A 401 -9.81 17.04 5.71
N PHE A 402 -10.37 16.30 6.68
CA PHE A 402 -11.03 16.86 7.86
C PHE A 402 -10.00 17.31 8.90
N ILE A 403 -10.06 18.59 9.28
CA ILE A 403 -9.22 19.17 10.33
C ILE A 403 -9.93 19.01 11.67
N GLU A 404 -9.47 18.03 12.44
CA GLU A 404 -10.03 17.67 13.74
C GLU A 404 -9.39 18.51 14.84
N ALA A 405 -9.73 19.79 14.84
CA ALA A 405 -9.38 20.76 15.87
C ALA A 405 -10.66 21.50 16.25
N ASP A 406 -10.88 21.71 17.54
CA ASP A 406 -11.97 22.53 18.03
C ASP A 406 -11.60 24.00 17.88
N PHE A 407 -11.89 24.57 16.71
CA PHE A 407 -11.61 25.97 16.43
C PHE A 407 -12.44 26.92 17.29
N GLN A 408 -13.62 26.50 17.77
CA GLN A 408 -14.47 27.34 18.61
C GLN A 408 -13.86 27.49 20.00
N GLU A 409 -13.33 26.40 20.57
CA GLU A 409 -12.49 26.44 21.76
C GLU A 409 -11.27 27.34 21.54
N ILE A 410 -10.47 27.04 20.51
CA ILE A 410 -9.16 27.68 20.29
C ILE A 410 -9.28 29.19 20.04
N VAL A 411 -10.26 29.62 19.23
CA VAL A 411 -10.37 31.01 18.78
C VAL A 411 -11.26 31.83 19.71
N PHE A 412 -12.36 31.26 20.20
CA PHE A 412 -13.36 32.00 20.98
C PHE A 412 -13.31 31.70 22.48
N GLY A 413 -12.49 30.75 22.93
CA GLY A 413 -12.46 30.33 24.34
C GLY A 413 -13.77 29.66 24.79
N SER A 414 -14.52 29.06 23.85
CA SER A 414 -15.73 28.30 24.17
C SER A 414 -15.42 27.03 24.96
N GLU A 415 -16.44 26.45 25.59
CA GLU A 415 -16.29 25.16 26.26
C GLU A 415 -15.81 24.08 25.26
N PRO A 416 -14.75 23.31 25.59
CA PRO A 416 -14.19 22.33 24.64
C PRO A 416 -15.17 21.22 24.29
N GLN A 417 -15.41 20.99 23.00
CA GLN A 417 -16.20 19.88 22.45
C GLN A 417 -15.35 18.99 21.53
N ARG A 418 -14.14 18.68 21.98
CA ARG A 418 -13.13 17.94 21.21
C ARG A 418 -13.61 16.53 20.82
N ASP A 419 -14.42 15.88 21.67
CA ASP A 419 -15.02 14.57 21.42
C ASP A 419 -16.05 14.64 20.28
N LEU A 420 -16.90 15.66 20.26
CA LEU A 420 -17.86 15.88 19.17
C LEU A 420 -17.14 16.11 17.84
N ILE A 421 -16.13 16.98 17.82
CA ILE A 421 -15.30 17.22 16.62
C ILE A 421 -14.60 15.94 16.17
N HIS A 422 -14.11 15.13 17.11
CA HIS A 422 -13.54 13.82 16.80
C HIS A 422 -14.57 12.90 16.14
N LEU A 423 -15.78 12.80 16.69
CA LEU A 423 -16.86 11.99 16.12
C LEU A 423 -17.25 12.44 14.70
N MET A 424 -17.28 13.74 14.44
CA MET A 424 -17.52 14.30 13.09
C MET A 424 -16.44 13.92 12.07
N GLY A 425 -15.19 13.74 12.53
CA GLY A 425 -14.07 13.37 11.68
C GLY A 425 -13.98 11.88 11.34
N ARG A 426 -14.80 11.03 11.96
CA ARG A 426 -14.83 9.57 11.74
C ARG A 426 -15.51 9.21 10.42
N LEU A 427 -15.26 7.99 9.95
CA LEU A 427 -15.95 7.45 8.78
C LEU A 427 -17.43 7.21 9.09
N LEU A 428 -18.30 7.76 8.24
CA LEU A 428 -19.74 7.51 8.33
C LEU A 428 -20.05 6.04 8.04
N TYR A 429 -20.85 5.44 8.92
CA TYR A 429 -21.39 4.10 8.73
C TYR A 429 -22.88 4.04 9.12
N ARG A 430 -23.58 3.10 8.49
CA ARG A 430 -24.98 2.77 8.75
C ARG A 430 -25.13 1.25 8.64
N GLY A 431 -25.51 0.58 9.73
CA GLY A 431 -25.54 -0.89 9.79
C GLY A 431 -26.54 -1.55 8.80
N ASP A 432 -27.54 -0.79 8.37
CA ASP A 432 -28.55 -1.17 7.38
C ASP A 432 -28.17 -0.81 5.93
N ALA A 433 -26.93 -0.34 5.69
CA ALA A 433 -26.45 -0.04 4.35
C ALA A 433 -26.51 -1.27 3.42
N PRO A 434 -26.83 -1.08 2.11
CA PRO A 434 -26.96 -2.19 1.16
C PRO A 434 -25.67 -3.01 1.01
N LYS A 435 -25.72 -4.27 1.40
CA LYS A 435 -24.59 -5.22 1.26
C LYS A 435 -24.57 -5.93 -0.10
N ARG A 436 -25.72 -5.97 -0.78
CA ARG A 436 -25.95 -6.66 -2.05
C ARG A 436 -26.96 -5.87 -2.89
N LEU A 437 -26.98 -6.12 -4.19
CA LEU A 437 -27.98 -5.55 -5.09
C LEU A 437 -29.36 -6.18 -4.85
N THR A 438 -30.42 -5.40 -5.01
CA THR A 438 -31.79 -5.92 -5.06
C THR A 438 -32.04 -6.71 -6.35
N LYS A 439 -33.18 -7.40 -6.43
CA LYS A 439 -33.55 -8.15 -7.65
C LYS A 439 -33.72 -7.22 -8.83
N GLU A 440 -34.31 -6.05 -8.62
CA GLU A 440 -34.56 -5.01 -9.63
C GLU A 440 -33.24 -4.44 -10.16
N GLN A 441 -32.33 -4.07 -9.26
CA GLN A 441 -30.99 -3.60 -9.63
C GLN A 441 -30.17 -4.69 -10.35
N MET A 442 -30.37 -5.96 -10.00
CA MET A 442 -29.74 -7.08 -10.70
C MET A 442 -30.31 -7.24 -12.12
N THR A 443 -31.61 -7.04 -12.30
CA THR A 443 -32.27 -7.03 -13.62
C THR A 443 -31.72 -5.90 -14.48
N GLU A 444 -31.63 -4.68 -13.95
CA GLU A 444 -31.01 -3.51 -14.62
C GLU A 444 -29.60 -3.84 -15.14
N VAL A 445 -28.77 -4.46 -14.30
CA VAL A 445 -27.42 -4.89 -14.69
C VAL A 445 -27.45 -5.94 -15.82
N ASN A 446 -28.39 -6.88 -15.77
CA ASN A 446 -28.54 -7.93 -16.76
C ASN A 446 -29.05 -7.43 -18.12
N GLU A 447 -29.80 -6.34 -18.13
CA GLU A 447 -30.34 -5.69 -19.33
C GLU A 447 -29.34 -4.78 -20.03
N ASN A 448 -28.13 -4.60 -19.47
CA ASN A 448 -27.11 -3.77 -20.08
C ASN A 448 -26.83 -4.17 -21.54
N PRO A 449 -26.93 -3.24 -22.52
CA PRO A 449 -26.84 -3.58 -23.94
C PRO A 449 -25.53 -4.28 -24.34
N LYS A 450 -24.41 -3.90 -23.72
CA LYS A 450 -23.09 -4.52 -23.99
C LYS A 450 -23.03 -5.95 -23.44
N LEU A 451 -23.63 -6.20 -22.27
CA LEU A 451 -23.71 -7.53 -21.68
C LEU A 451 -24.62 -8.45 -22.51
N LEU A 452 -25.79 -7.95 -22.92
CA LEU A 452 -26.69 -8.68 -23.82
C LEU A 452 -26.03 -9.01 -25.16
N LYS A 453 -25.29 -8.07 -25.75
CA LYS A 453 -24.53 -8.33 -26.99
C LYS A 453 -23.51 -9.45 -26.81
N LEU A 454 -22.73 -9.44 -25.73
CA LEU A 454 -21.75 -10.51 -25.44
C LEU A 454 -22.43 -11.87 -25.22
N ARG A 455 -23.60 -11.90 -24.58
CA ARG A 455 -24.40 -13.13 -24.40
C ARG A 455 -24.92 -13.65 -25.74
N LYS A 456 -25.47 -12.78 -26.59
CA LYS A 456 -25.91 -13.13 -27.95
C LYS A 456 -24.76 -13.63 -28.81
N ASP A 457 -23.59 -12.99 -28.73
CA ASP A 457 -22.39 -13.44 -29.45
C ASP A 457 -21.93 -14.82 -28.99
N LYS A 458 -21.91 -15.07 -27.67
CA LYS A 458 -21.63 -16.37 -27.09
C LYS A 458 -22.61 -17.44 -27.59
N GLU A 459 -23.91 -17.16 -27.56
CA GLU A 459 -24.96 -18.07 -28.03
C GLU A 459 -24.86 -18.35 -29.54
N ARG A 460 -24.54 -17.35 -30.35
CA ARG A 460 -24.32 -17.51 -31.78
C ARG A 460 -23.14 -18.45 -32.06
N VAL A 461 -22.07 -18.35 -31.30
CA VAL A 461 -20.93 -19.27 -31.44
C VAL A 461 -21.31 -20.68 -30.97
N ALA A 462 -22.06 -20.82 -29.88
CA ALA A 462 -22.56 -22.12 -29.41
C ALA A 462 -23.43 -22.81 -30.47
N LYS A 463 -24.38 -22.08 -31.09
CA LYS A 463 -25.20 -22.60 -32.19
C LYS A 463 -24.37 -23.02 -33.41
N LYS A 464 -23.28 -22.31 -33.72
CA LYS A 464 -22.36 -22.70 -34.81
C LYS A 464 -21.61 -24.00 -34.49
N ILE A 465 -21.21 -24.19 -33.24
CA ILE A 465 -20.56 -25.43 -32.78
C ILE A 465 -21.55 -26.61 -32.91
N GLU A 466 -22.78 -26.42 -32.45
CA GLU A 466 -23.85 -27.43 -32.56
C GLU A 466 -24.18 -27.76 -34.02
N ALA A 467 -24.28 -26.75 -34.90
CA ALA A 467 -24.56 -26.94 -36.32
C ALA A 467 -23.46 -27.73 -37.07
N MET A 468 -22.22 -27.72 -36.55
CA MET A 468 -21.11 -28.52 -37.07
C MET A 468 -21.04 -29.92 -36.44
N GLY A 469 -22.04 -30.31 -35.64
CA GLY A 469 -22.12 -31.61 -34.96
C GLY A 469 -21.18 -31.73 -33.75
N TRP A 470 -20.64 -30.62 -33.26
CA TRP A 470 -19.71 -30.59 -32.13
C TRP A 470 -20.40 -30.20 -30.83
N THR A 471 -19.75 -30.50 -29.70
CA THR A 471 -20.23 -30.09 -28.37
C THR A 471 -19.22 -29.20 -27.66
N LEU A 472 -19.69 -28.42 -26.69
CA LEU A 472 -18.82 -27.56 -25.87
C LEU A 472 -17.88 -28.34 -24.92
N LYS A 473 -18.06 -29.66 -24.78
CA LYS A 473 -17.31 -30.52 -23.85
C LYS A 473 -16.37 -31.51 -24.54
N THR A 474 -16.51 -31.71 -25.85
CA THR A 474 -15.68 -32.63 -26.63
C THR A 474 -14.33 -32.04 -26.94
N GLU A 475 -13.31 -32.89 -27.08
CA GLU A 475 -12.01 -32.45 -27.54
C GLU A 475 -12.08 -31.92 -28.99
N PRO A 476 -11.31 -30.86 -29.31
CA PRO A 476 -11.33 -30.28 -30.64
C PRO A 476 -10.71 -31.24 -31.66
N THR A 477 -11.53 -31.74 -32.58
CA THR A 477 -11.13 -32.62 -33.68
C THR A 477 -10.50 -31.89 -34.86
N THR A 478 -10.72 -30.57 -34.98
CA THR A 478 -10.16 -29.74 -36.07
C THR A 478 -9.70 -28.37 -35.55
N THR A 479 -8.85 -27.68 -36.32
CA THR A 479 -8.45 -26.30 -36.04
C THR A 479 -9.64 -25.35 -35.95
N SER A 480 -10.65 -25.54 -36.82
CA SER A 480 -11.89 -24.74 -36.80
C SER A 480 -12.72 -24.98 -35.53
N HIS A 481 -12.82 -26.23 -35.09
CA HIS A 481 -13.47 -26.59 -33.83
C HIS A 481 -12.78 -25.92 -32.63
N ARG A 482 -11.43 -25.98 -32.56
CA ARG A 482 -10.66 -25.29 -31.52
C ARG A 482 -10.91 -23.78 -31.51
N GLN A 483 -10.83 -23.13 -32.68
CA GLN A 483 -11.07 -21.67 -32.79
C GLN A 483 -12.47 -21.26 -32.32
N LEU A 484 -13.50 -22.05 -32.61
CA LEU A 484 -14.85 -21.76 -32.15
C LEU A 484 -15.01 -21.96 -30.62
N LEU A 485 -14.40 -23.00 -30.05
CA LEU A 485 -14.38 -23.22 -28.60
C LEU A 485 -13.66 -22.07 -27.87
N ASP A 486 -12.50 -21.65 -28.38
CA ASP A 486 -11.74 -20.52 -27.83
C ASP A 486 -12.54 -19.22 -27.91
N LYS A 487 -13.20 -18.97 -29.05
CA LYS A 487 -14.06 -17.80 -29.24
C LYS A 487 -15.28 -17.81 -28.32
N HIS A 488 -15.90 -18.96 -28.11
CA HIS A 488 -16.99 -19.13 -27.15
C HIS A 488 -16.51 -18.85 -25.71
N ALA A 489 -15.37 -19.42 -25.31
CA ALA A 489 -14.75 -19.19 -24.01
C ALA A 489 -14.37 -17.72 -23.80
N GLU A 490 -13.87 -17.06 -24.85
CA GLU A 490 -13.54 -15.63 -24.83
C GLU A 490 -14.78 -14.77 -24.58
N TYR A 491 -15.88 -14.98 -25.32
CA TYR A 491 -17.13 -14.24 -25.11
C TYR A 491 -17.71 -14.50 -23.72
N LYS A 492 -17.69 -15.75 -23.25
CA LYS A 492 -18.11 -16.11 -21.88
C LYS A 492 -17.29 -15.32 -20.85
N ARG A 493 -15.96 -15.36 -20.94
CA ARG A 493 -15.05 -14.61 -20.04
C ARG A 493 -15.33 -13.11 -20.09
N LYS A 494 -15.48 -12.53 -21.29
CA LYS A 494 -15.81 -11.10 -21.45
C LYS A 494 -17.15 -10.74 -20.79
N ALA A 495 -18.17 -11.58 -20.95
CA ALA A 495 -19.48 -11.39 -20.35
C ALA A 495 -19.41 -11.47 -18.81
N ASP A 496 -18.71 -12.46 -18.26
CA ASP A 496 -18.58 -12.64 -16.81
C ASP A 496 -17.82 -11.48 -16.16
N VAL A 497 -16.72 -11.03 -16.79
CA VAL A 497 -15.96 -9.86 -16.35
C VAL A 497 -16.81 -8.59 -16.41
N LEU A 498 -17.51 -8.36 -17.53
CA LEU A 498 -18.36 -7.18 -17.67
C LEU A 498 -19.49 -7.18 -16.64
N ARG A 499 -20.16 -8.32 -16.46
CA ARG A 499 -21.22 -8.48 -15.45
C ARG A 499 -20.71 -8.11 -14.06
N LYS A 500 -19.56 -8.63 -13.65
CA LYS A 500 -18.97 -8.31 -12.34
C LYS A 500 -18.67 -6.82 -12.20
N VAL A 501 -18.06 -6.19 -13.21
CA VAL A 501 -17.78 -4.75 -13.18
C VAL A 501 -19.07 -3.93 -13.07
N LEU A 502 -20.13 -4.31 -13.79
CA LEU A 502 -21.42 -3.63 -13.71
C LEU A 502 -22.07 -3.81 -12.33
N GLN A 503 -22.02 -5.01 -11.76
CA GLN A 503 -22.52 -5.28 -10.41
C GLN A 503 -21.78 -4.45 -9.36
N ASP A 504 -20.45 -4.45 -9.39
CA ASP A 504 -19.62 -3.68 -8.44
C ASP A 504 -19.92 -2.17 -8.55
N ARG A 505 -20.10 -1.65 -9.77
CA ARG A 505 -20.46 -0.24 -10.00
C ARG A 505 -21.86 0.10 -9.51
N ARG A 506 -22.87 -0.72 -9.83
CA ARG A 506 -24.24 -0.48 -9.40
C ARG A 506 -24.36 -0.55 -7.87
N LEU A 507 -23.66 -1.48 -7.24
CA LEU A 507 -23.65 -1.62 -5.78
C LEU A 507 -23.01 -0.41 -5.11
N ALA A 508 -21.86 0.06 -5.63
CA ALA A 508 -21.25 1.30 -5.15
C ALA A 508 -22.18 2.51 -5.32
N SER A 509 -22.99 2.55 -6.39
CA SER A 509 -24.03 3.59 -6.56
C SER A 509 -25.15 3.45 -5.54
N ALA A 510 -25.65 2.25 -5.32
CA ALA A 510 -26.72 1.99 -4.36
C ALA A 510 -26.33 2.36 -2.93
N ILE A 511 -25.07 2.08 -2.53
CA ILE A 511 -24.55 2.49 -1.22
C ILE A 511 -24.51 4.02 -1.12
N ARG A 512 -24.00 4.73 -2.13
CA ARG A 512 -23.99 6.20 -2.12
C ARG A 512 -25.41 6.80 -2.10
N GLU A 513 -26.30 6.29 -2.94
CA GLU A 513 -27.72 6.69 -2.97
C GLU A 513 -28.38 6.51 -1.59
N PHE A 514 -28.08 5.40 -0.92
CA PHE A 514 -28.55 5.11 0.43
C PHE A 514 -28.04 6.14 1.44
N HIS A 515 -26.72 6.34 1.54
CA HIS A 515 -26.15 7.30 2.51
C HIS A 515 -26.62 8.74 2.26
N ASN A 516 -26.80 9.14 1.00
CA ASN A 516 -27.28 10.48 0.66
C ASN A 516 -28.75 10.74 1.03
N SER A 517 -29.57 9.70 1.16
CA SER A 517 -31.03 9.85 1.36
C SER A 517 -31.53 9.35 2.71
N LYS A 518 -30.84 8.40 3.34
CA LYS A 518 -31.29 7.73 4.55
C LYS A 518 -31.54 8.68 5.70
N ASP A 519 -30.62 9.62 5.94
CA ASP A 519 -30.74 10.55 7.07
C ASP A 519 -31.92 11.51 6.87
N GLY A 520 -32.16 12.00 5.64
CA GLY A 520 -33.33 12.83 5.33
C GLY A 520 -34.65 12.08 5.49
N GLN A 521 -34.69 10.78 5.15
CA GLN A 521 -35.86 9.93 5.37
C GLN A 521 -36.12 9.70 6.85
N GLU A 522 -35.07 9.50 7.65
CA GLU A 522 -35.19 9.30 9.08
C GLU A 522 -35.68 10.57 9.79
N ILE A 523 -35.13 11.73 9.43
CA ILE A 523 -35.60 13.03 9.91
C ILE A 523 -37.08 13.24 9.56
N SER A 524 -37.50 12.90 8.35
CA SER A 524 -38.91 13.07 7.92
C SER A 524 -39.90 12.14 8.63
N ARG A 525 -39.42 11.09 9.30
CA ARG A 525 -40.26 10.14 10.06
C ARG A 525 -40.51 10.58 11.49
N GLN A 526 -39.62 11.43 12.04
CA GLN A 526 -39.74 12.02 13.36
C GLN A 526 -40.67 13.23 13.28
#